data_AF-A0A937PZH6-F1
#
_entry.id   AF-A0A937PZH6-F1
#
_cell.length_a   1.000
_cell.length_b   1.000
_cell.length_c   1.000
_cell.angle_alpha   90.00
_cell.angle_beta   90.00
_cell.angle_gamma   90.00
#
_symmetry.space_group_name_H-M   'P 1'
#
loop_
_entity.id
_entity.type
_entity.pdbx_description
1 polymer ?
#
loop_
_entity_poly.entity_id
_entity_poly.type
_entity_poly.pdbx_seq_one_letter_code
_entity_poly.pdbx_strand_id
1 'polypeptide(L)'
;MHTAAMACAICDVKVEGNFSQTAFDRLSPEDQRFLEQYLLAGFSIKTLEQTTPLGYAAIRSRLDRLIANYKALVKMDAQKKAVLEQLRASEISVAEAKRKLERLSGD
;
A
#
# COMPACT_ATOMS: atom_id res chain seq x y z
N MET A 1 15.09 2.75 9.86
CA MET A 1 14.18 3.67 10.57
C MET A 1 13.92 4.80 9.59
N HIS A 2 12.72 4.91 9.02
CA HIS A 2 12.38 6.03 8.12
C HIS A 2 11.81 7.13 9.00
N THR A 3 12.64 8.09 9.40
CA THR A 3 12.17 9.35 9.97
C THR A 3 11.50 10.12 8.84
N ALA A 4 10.19 10.30 8.94
CA ALA A 4 9.47 11.23 8.08
C ALA A 4 9.13 12.49 8.89
N ALA A 5 9.18 13.64 8.25
CA ALA A 5 8.79 14.92 8.82
C ALA A 5 7.72 15.53 7.93
N MET A 6 6.62 15.99 8.54
CA MET A 6 5.58 16.76 7.86
C MET A 6 5.60 18.19 8.39
N ALA A 7 5.52 19.16 7.49
CA ALA A 7 5.42 20.57 7.84
C ALA A 7 4.14 21.17 7.24
N CYS A 8 3.36 21.86 8.07
CA CYS A 8 2.21 22.62 7.61
C CYS A 8 2.69 23.95 7.02
N ALA A 9 2.39 24.22 5.74
CA ALA A 9 2.76 25.47 5.07
C ALA A 9 1.96 26.70 5.55
N ILE A 10 0.91 26.52 6.36
CA ILE A 10 0.01 27.61 6.79
C ILE A 10 0.36 28.11 8.21
N CYS A 11 0.77 27.22 9.11
CA CYS A 11 0.98 27.54 10.52
C CYS A 11 2.32 27.06 11.08
N ASP A 12 3.25 26.61 10.22
CA ASP A 12 4.60 26.17 10.55
C ASP A 12 4.73 25.02 11.56
N VAL A 13 3.63 24.34 11.89
CA VAL A 13 3.66 23.13 12.71
C VAL A 13 4.48 22.05 11.99
N LYS A 14 5.49 21.52 12.69
CA LYS A 14 6.31 20.39 12.26
C LYS A 14 6.00 19.18 13.12
N VAL A 15 5.77 18.05 12.45
CA VAL A 15 5.57 16.75 13.09
C VAL A 15 6.68 15.82 12.62
N GLU A 16 7.43 15.28 13.58
CA GLU A 16 8.56 14.37 13.34
C GLU A 16 8.32 13.06 14.10
N GLY A 17 8.66 11.93 13.48
CA GLY A 17 8.45 10.63 14.11
C GLY A 17 8.72 9.43 13.21
N ASN A 18 8.42 8.26 13.76
CA ASN A 18 8.45 6.99 13.04
C ASN A 18 7.08 6.77 12.38
N PHE A 19 7.02 6.98 11.08
CA PHE A 19 5.81 6.74 10.31
C PHE A 19 5.92 5.41 9.56
N SER A 20 4.87 4.60 9.64
CA SER A 20 4.73 3.41 8.82
C SER A 20 3.70 3.67 7.73
N GLN A 21 4.09 3.46 6.48
CA GLN A 21 3.12 3.43 5.39
C GLN A 21 2.21 2.21 5.54
N THR A 22 0.92 2.43 5.36
CA THR A 22 -0.06 1.37 5.19
C THR A 22 0.02 0.82 3.76
N ALA A 23 -0.65 -0.31 3.52
CA ALA A 23 -0.79 -0.83 2.15
C ALA A 23 -1.54 0.15 1.23
N PHE A 24 -2.41 1.02 1.77
CA PHE A 24 -3.10 2.05 0.99
C PHE A 24 -2.15 3.15 0.52
N ASP A 25 -1.20 3.58 1.36
CA ASP A 25 -0.21 4.61 1.02
C ASP A 25 0.73 4.16 -0.11
N ARG A 26 0.85 2.84 -0.30
CA ARG A 26 1.70 2.20 -1.30
C ARG A 26 0.99 1.82 -2.59
N LEU A 27 -0.33 2.03 -2.67
CA LEU A 27 -1.04 1.96 -3.94
C LEU A 27 -0.53 3.06 -4.87
N SER A 28 -0.61 2.85 -6.19
CA SER A 28 -0.28 3.90 -7.14
C SER A 28 -1.24 5.09 -6.96
N PRO A 29 -0.82 6.33 -7.29
CA PRO A 29 -1.72 7.50 -7.23
C PRO A 29 -3.01 7.31 -8.04
N GLU A 30 -2.95 6.55 -9.13
CA GLU A 30 -4.13 6.21 -9.94
C GLU A 30 -5.08 5.23 -9.25
N ASP A 31 -4.53 4.25 -8.53
CA ASP A 31 -5.29 3.28 -7.74
C ASP A 31 -5.94 3.95 -6.53
N GLN A 32 -5.23 4.88 -5.86
CA GLN A 32 -5.77 5.67 -4.76
C GLN A 32 -6.94 6.54 -5.21
N ARG A 33 -6.79 7.29 -6.30
CA ARG A 33 -7.88 8.10 -6.87
C ARG A 33 -9.09 7.26 -7.28
N PHE A 34 -8.85 6.08 -7.88
CA PHE A 34 -9.94 5.20 -8.27
C PHE A 34 -10.68 4.61 -7.06
N LEU A 35 -9.95 4.25 -6.00
CA LEU A 35 -10.54 3.80 -4.75
C LEU A 35 -11.40 4.90 -4.10
N GLU A 36 -10.92 6.14 -4.10
CA GLU A 36 -11.67 7.31 -3.60
C GLU A 36 -12.97 7.51 -4.38
N GLN A 37 -12.93 7.46 -5.72
CA GLN A 37 -14.13 7.55 -6.55
C GLN A 37 -15.12 6.41 -6.24
N TYR A 38 -14.63 5.19 -6.06
CA TYR A 38 -15.48 4.05 -5.72
C TYR A 38 -16.10 4.18 -4.32
N LEU A 39 -15.35 4.71 -3.35
CA LEU A 39 -15.85 5.04 -2.02
C LEU A 39 -16.96 6.10 -2.09
N LEU A 40 -16.76 7.18 -2.84
CA LEU A 40 -17.75 8.24 -3.03
C LEU A 40 -19.01 7.75 -3.77
N ALA A 41 -18.86 6.72 -4.61
CA ALA A 41 -19.97 6.00 -5.23
C ALA A 41 -20.68 5.00 -4.28
N GLY A 42 -20.33 4.97 -2.98
CA GLY A 42 -20.90 4.05 -2.00
C GLY A 42 -20.54 2.59 -2.27
N PHE A 43 -19.38 2.34 -2.87
CA PHE A 43 -18.95 1.02 -3.34
C PHE A 43 -19.95 0.35 -4.32
N SER A 44 -20.67 1.16 -5.09
CA SER A 44 -21.56 0.70 -6.14
C SER A 44 -20.91 0.87 -7.51
N ILE A 45 -20.68 -0.25 -8.22
CA ILE A 45 -20.16 -0.22 -9.60
C ILE A 45 -21.13 0.55 -10.51
N LYS A 46 -22.44 0.36 -10.32
CA LYS A 46 -23.47 1.04 -11.11
C LYS A 46 -23.43 2.55 -10.92
N THR A 47 -23.22 3.01 -9.68
CA THR A 47 -23.11 4.45 -9.37
C THR A 47 -21.80 5.02 -9.92
N LEU A 48 -20.71 4.26 -9.83
CA LEU A 48 -19.42 4.66 -10.38
C LEU A 48 -19.48 4.76 -11.92
N GLU A 49 -20.16 3.84 -12.59
CA GLU A 49 -20.39 3.88 -14.05
C GLU A 49 -21.07 5.18 -14.50
N GLN A 50 -21.98 5.74 -13.70
CA GLN A 50 -22.65 7.01 -14.02
C GLN A 50 -21.73 8.24 -13.95
N THR A 51 -20.59 8.13 -13.25
CA THR A 51 -19.66 9.24 -12.99
C THR A 51 -18.34 9.09 -13.74
N THR A 52 -18.16 8.02 -14.52
CA THR A 52 -16.95 7.73 -15.29
C THR A 52 -17.29 7.37 -16.74
N PRO A 53 -16.35 7.55 -17.70
CA PRO A 53 -16.56 7.10 -19.08
C PRO A 53 -16.38 5.58 -19.26
N LEU A 54 -16.13 4.84 -18.18
CA LEU A 54 -15.88 3.40 -18.23
C LEU A 54 -17.19 2.64 -18.12
N GLY A 55 -17.37 1.63 -18.97
CA GLY A 55 -18.46 0.66 -18.80
C GLY A 55 -18.19 -0.32 -17.65
N TYR A 56 -19.24 -0.99 -17.19
CA TYR A 56 -19.23 -1.95 -16.08
C TYR A 56 -18.06 -2.94 -16.12
N ALA A 57 -17.82 -3.58 -17.27
CA ALA A 57 -16.75 -4.58 -17.42
C ALA A 57 -15.35 -3.99 -17.18
N ALA A 58 -15.11 -2.78 -17.65
CA ALA A 58 -13.84 -2.08 -17.46
C ALA A 58 -13.64 -1.67 -16.00
N ILE A 59 -14.70 -1.16 -15.34
CA ILE A 59 -14.68 -0.82 -13.91
C ILE A 59 -14.39 -2.08 -13.09
N ARG A 60 -15.08 -3.19 -13.39
CA ARG A 60 -14.88 -4.45 -12.67
C ARG A 60 -13.45 -4.97 -12.81
N SER A 61 -12.92 -5.00 -14.02
CA SER A 61 -11.54 -5.39 -14.29
C SER A 61 -10.53 -4.51 -13.54
N ARG A 62 -10.79 -3.20 -13.46
CA ARG A 62 -9.95 -2.27 -12.68
C ARG A 62 -10.01 -2.52 -11.18
N LEU A 63 -11.20 -2.80 -10.63
CA LEU A 63 -11.36 -3.19 -9.22
C LEU A 63 -10.63 -4.50 -8.90
N ASP A 64 -10.74 -5.51 -9.76
CA ASP A 64 -10.06 -6.78 -9.54
C ASP A 64 -8.53 -6.60 -9.53
N ARG A 65 -7.97 -5.75 -10.40
CA ARG A 65 -6.55 -5.36 -10.37
C ARG A 65 -6.16 -4.62 -9.09
N LEU A 66 -6.95 -3.62 -8.69
CA LEU A 66 -6.73 -2.86 -7.45
C LEU A 66 -6.67 -3.79 -6.23
N ILE A 67 -7.63 -4.72 -6.13
CA ILE A 67 -7.70 -5.70 -5.05
C ILE A 67 -6.49 -6.64 -5.08
N ALA A 68 -6.07 -7.10 -6.26
CA ALA A 68 -4.89 -7.95 -6.40
C ALA A 68 -3.61 -7.23 -5.96
N ASN A 69 -3.44 -5.97 -6.37
CA ASN A 69 -2.31 -5.12 -5.97
C ASN A 69 -2.27 -4.94 -4.46
N TYR A 70 -3.40 -4.56 -3.85
CA TYR A 70 -3.50 -4.40 -2.39
C TYR A 70 -3.16 -5.70 -1.64
N LYS A 71 -3.70 -6.83 -2.07
CA LYS A 71 -3.40 -8.15 -1.48
C LYS A 71 -1.91 -8.51 -1.59
N ALA A 72 -1.27 -8.19 -2.71
CA ALA A 72 0.16 -8.42 -2.90
C ALA A 72 1.01 -7.58 -1.91
N LEU A 73 0.64 -6.31 -1.69
CA LEU A 73 1.29 -5.44 -0.72
C LEU A 73 1.19 -6.00 0.71
N VAL A 74 -0.03 -6.39 1.13
CA VAL A 74 -0.27 -6.99 2.45
C VAL A 74 0.51 -8.29 2.63
N LYS A 75 0.53 -9.15 1.60
CA LYS A 75 1.31 -10.39 1.63
C LYS A 75 2.80 -10.13 1.79
N MET A 76 3.33 -9.16 1.03
CA MET A 76 4.74 -8.78 1.11
C MET A 76 5.11 -8.25 2.50
N ASP A 77 4.24 -7.44 3.13
CA ASP A 77 4.45 -6.95 4.49
C ASP A 77 4.44 -8.08 5.52
N ALA A 78 3.51 -9.04 5.39
CA ALA A 78 3.49 -10.24 6.23
C ALA A 78 4.77 -11.08 6.07
N GLN A 79 5.27 -11.24 4.84
CA GLN A 79 6.52 -11.94 4.56
C GLN A 79 7.73 -11.22 5.17
N LYS A 80 7.82 -9.89 5.03
CA LYS A 80 8.89 -9.10 5.64
C LYS A 80 8.86 -9.23 7.16
N LYS A 81 7.67 -9.16 7.78
CA LYS A 81 7.50 -9.38 9.22
C LYS A 81 7.99 -10.77 9.64
N ALA A 82 7.61 -11.82 8.91
CA ALA A 82 8.05 -13.18 9.21
C ALA A 82 9.58 -13.33 9.18
N VAL A 83 10.26 -12.73 8.20
CA VAL A 83 11.75 -12.74 8.14
C VAL A 83 12.36 -12.04 9.36
N LEU A 84 11.79 -10.93 9.80
CA LEU A 84 12.27 -10.20 10.98
C LEU A 84 12.05 -11.00 12.28
N GLU A 85 10.95 -11.74 12.41
CA GLU A 85 10.73 -12.61 13.56
C GLU A 85 11.72 -13.79 13.57
N GLN A 86 12.01 -14.41 12.42
CA GLN A 86 13.05 -15.46 12.33
C GLN A 86 14.43 -14.94 12.76
N LEU A 87 14.77 -13.70 12.39
CA LEU A 87 16.02 -13.06 12.81
C LEU A 87 16.03 -12.81 14.32
N ARG A 88 14.93 -12.32 14.91
CA ARG A 88 14.80 -12.12 16.36
C ARG A 88 14.92 -13.42 17.14
N ALA A 89 14.37 -14.51 16.59
CA ALA A 89 14.47 -15.85 17.14
C ALA A 89 15.86 -16.50 16.94
N SER A 90 16.81 -15.81 16.29
CA SER A 90 18.14 -16.35 15.94
C SER A 90 18.09 -17.61 15.04
N GLU A 91 16.97 -17.85 14.35
CA GLU A 91 16.79 -18.97 13.42
C GLU A 91 17.54 -18.75 12.09
N ILE A 92 17.82 -17.49 11.76
CA ILE A 92 18.58 -17.09 10.59
C ILE A 92 19.61 -16.03 10.95
N SER A 93 20.71 -15.99 10.20
CA SER A 93 21.73 -14.94 10.34
C SER A 93 21.26 -13.60 9.77
N VAL A 94 21.90 -12.51 10.19
CA VAL A 94 21.68 -11.15 9.62
C VAL A 94 21.89 -11.14 8.10
N ALA A 95 22.92 -11.84 7.62
CA ALA A 95 23.22 -11.94 6.19
C ALA A 95 22.11 -12.66 5.40
N GLU A 96 21.51 -13.71 5.98
CA GLU A 96 20.37 -14.40 5.37
C GLU A 96 19.09 -13.57 5.39
N ALA A 97 18.81 -12.90 6.51
CA ALA A 97 17.66 -11.99 6.62
C ALA A 97 17.76 -10.88 5.57
N LYS A 98 18.93 -10.26 5.40
CA LYS A 98 19.18 -9.23 4.38
C LYS A 98 18.86 -9.75 2.97
N ARG A 99 19.42 -10.90 2.59
CA ARG A 99 19.17 -11.53 1.28
C ARG A 99 17.70 -11.89 1.03
N LYS A 100 16.96 -12.28 2.08
CA LYS A 100 15.52 -12.57 1.98
C LYS A 100 14.71 -11.28 1.79
N LEU A 101 15.05 -10.21 2.50
CA LEU A 101 14.38 -8.91 2.41
C LEU A 101 14.64 -8.18 1.09
N GLU A 102 15.86 -8.27 0.53
CA GLU A 102 16.21 -7.72 -0.79
C GLU A 102 15.35 -8.38 -1.89
N ARG A 103 15.25 -9.71 -1.90
CA ARG A 103 14.39 -10.45 -2.84
C ARG A 103 12.90 -10.10 -2.74
N LEU A 104 12.43 -9.71 -1.56
CA LEU A 104 11.03 -9.31 -1.34
C LEU A 104 10.78 -7.84 -1.71
N SER A 105 11.81 -7.02 -1.82
CA SER A 105 11.67 -5.58 -2.05
C SER A 105 11.77 -5.20 -3.52
N GLY A 106 12.23 -6.11 -4.39
CA GLY A 106 12.14 -5.93 -5.84
C GLY A 106 12.82 -4.65 -6.31
N ASP A 107 14.11 -4.52 -6.04
CA ASP A 107 15.07 -3.75 -6.85
C ASP A 107 16.00 -4.73 -7.58
#